data_AF-A0AAV2MM18-F1
#
_entry.id   AF-A0AAV2MM18-F1
#
_cell.length_a   1.000
_cell.length_b   1.000
_cell.length_c   1.000
_cell.angle_alpha   90.00
_cell.angle_beta   90.00
_cell.angle_gamma   90.00
#
_symmetry.space_group_name_H-M   'P 1'
#
loop_
_entity.id
_entity.type
_entity.pdbx_description
1 polymer ?
#
loop_
_entity_poly.entity_id
_entity_poly.type
_entity_poly.pdbx_seq_one_letter_code
_entity_poly.pdbx_strand_id
1 'polypeptide(L)'
;MAKSLPELLREAANLIEEALNRTSQPPVAAQSLQIPATPSRTPVQAEIARLFAPYNGGGANRGNRARRPAVQISRRSYTHTVCCLAEHKADKVPNTTLKADLLASGLGEQKITITGNDTDPMVLTNKLMEVFPKLQDGGGFELLKISGSTRSRNLALLPCPSSGYTLAYLKDPSTMIGQATIYIRPLQQDLPIDCEEGSHHASGPDIPCLTCEKAVPFSEMKVHRLSCNGMEAY
;
A
#
# COMPACT_ATOMS: atom_id res chain seq x y z
N MET A 1 24.18 -44.00 40.59
CA MET A 1 25.17 -43.65 39.56
C MET A 1 24.48 -42.77 38.54
N ALA A 2 24.88 -41.51 38.41
CA ALA A 2 24.26 -40.56 37.50
C ALA A 2 24.72 -40.87 36.07
N LYS A 3 23.77 -41.00 35.13
CA LYS A 3 24.07 -41.22 33.71
C LYS A 3 24.84 -40.02 33.17
N SER A 4 25.88 -40.29 32.38
CA SER A 4 26.68 -39.22 31.77
C SER A 4 25.87 -38.52 30.67
N LEU A 5 26.14 -37.23 30.43
CA LEU A 5 25.49 -36.45 29.37
C LEU A 5 25.47 -37.16 28.00
N PRO A 6 26.56 -37.81 27.52
CA PRO A 6 26.51 -38.54 26.24
C PRO A 6 25.59 -39.77 26.26
N GLU A 7 25.42 -40.44 27.42
CA GLU A 7 24.46 -41.55 27.54
C GLU A 7 23.02 -41.06 27.47
N LEU A 8 22.71 -39.92 28.11
CA LEU A 8 21.39 -39.31 28.05
C LEU A 8 21.01 -38.88 26.64
N LEU A 9 21.96 -38.31 25.88
CA LEU A 9 21.74 -37.94 24.49
C LEU A 9 21.48 -39.17 23.60
N ARG A 10 22.18 -40.28 23.84
CA ARG A 10 21.96 -41.53 23.10
C ARG A 10 20.63 -42.19 23.45
N GLU A 11 20.20 -42.12 24.71
CA GLU A 11 18.89 -42.60 25.16
C GLU A 11 17.75 -41.77 24.55
N ALA A 12 17.91 -40.44 24.47
CA ALA A 12 16.92 -39.56 23.84
C ALA A 12 16.78 -39.83 22.34
N ALA A 13 17.88 -40.08 21.63
CA ALA A 13 17.85 -40.41 20.20
C ALA A 13 17.06 -41.71 19.92
N ASN A 14 17.28 -42.75 20.73
CA ASN A 14 16.59 -44.04 20.58
C ASN A 14 15.07 -43.92 20.83
N LEU A 15 14.65 -43.08 21.78
CA LEU A 15 13.23 -42.85 22.07
C LEU A 15 12.49 -42.13 20.92
N ILE A 16 13.17 -41.23 20.21
CA ILE A 16 12.60 -40.52 19.06
C ILE A 16 12.40 -41.48 17.89
N GLU A 17 13.38 -42.36 17.64
CA GLU A 17 13.33 -43.35 16.56
C GLU A 17 12.23 -44.40 16.81
N GLU A 18 12.04 -44.80 18.07
CA GLU A 18 10.95 -45.70 18.47
C GLU A 18 9.56 -45.06 18.30
N ALA A 19 9.42 -43.76 18.60
CA ALA A 19 8.17 -43.03 18.41
C ALA A 19 7.77 -42.87 16.93
N LEU A 20 8.77 -42.66 16.06
CA LEU A 20 8.56 -42.57 14.60
C LEU A 20 8.16 -43.93 14.01
N ASN A 21 8.75 -45.03 14.47
CA ASN A 21 8.36 -46.38 14.05
C ASN A 21 6.97 -46.79 14.54
N ARG A 22 6.53 -46.34 15.74
CA ARG A 22 5.17 -46.58 16.24
C ARG A 22 4.07 -45.82 15.49
N THR A 23 4.42 -44.72 14.81
CA THR A 23 3.46 -43.91 14.01
C THR A 23 3.19 -44.54 12.63
N SER A 24 3.95 -45.57 12.25
CA SER A 24 3.85 -46.24 10.94
C SER A 24 3.07 -47.56 11.02
N GLN A 25 1.88 -47.57 11.60
CA GLN A 25 0.92 -48.67 11.46
C GLN A 25 -0.36 -48.19 10.76
N PRO A 26 -0.79 -48.83 9.66
CA PRO A 26 -2.06 -48.51 9.01
C PRO A 26 -3.23 -49.05 9.84
N PRO A 27 -4.38 -48.35 9.96
CA PRO A 27 -5.56 -48.94 10.55
C PRO A 27 -6.12 -50.02 9.61
N VAL A 28 -6.16 -51.23 10.15
CA VAL A 28 -6.89 -52.40 9.65
C VAL A 28 -8.40 -52.14 9.64
N ALA A 29 -9.07 -52.76 8.66
CA ALA A 29 -10.48 -52.63 8.33
C ALA A 29 -11.45 -52.89 9.50
N ALA A 30 -12.50 -52.06 9.58
CA ALA A 30 -13.76 -52.41 10.21
C ALA A 30 -14.94 -51.76 9.46
N GLN A 31 -15.63 -52.62 8.70
CA GLN A 31 -17.09 -52.77 8.63
C GLN A 31 -17.95 -51.57 8.19
N SER A 32 -18.62 -51.82 7.06
CA SER A 32 -19.82 -51.17 6.57
C SER A 32 -20.87 -50.96 7.67
N LEU A 33 -21.15 -49.70 7.99
CA LEU A 33 -22.44 -49.26 8.52
C LEU A 33 -23.02 -48.22 7.58
N GLN A 34 -24.21 -48.52 7.06
CA GLN A 34 -24.99 -47.68 6.17
C GLN A 34 -25.28 -46.34 6.84
N ILE A 35 -24.95 -45.24 6.17
CA ILE A 35 -25.41 -43.90 6.53
C ILE A 35 -26.85 -43.76 5.98
N PRO A 36 -27.83 -43.33 6.79
CA PRO A 36 -29.17 -43.04 6.30
C PRO A 36 -29.17 -41.81 5.38
N ALA A 37 -30.06 -41.82 4.40
CA ALA A 37 -30.24 -40.80 3.38
C ALA A 37 -30.10 -39.35 3.91
N THR A 38 -29.26 -38.57 3.24
CA THR A 38 -29.14 -37.12 3.45
C THR A 38 -30.52 -36.45 3.33
N PRO A 39 -30.99 -35.66 4.31
CA PRO A 39 -32.13 -34.80 4.08
C PRO A 39 -31.76 -33.77 3.00
N SER A 40 -32.68 -33.55 2.07
CA SER A 40 -32.57 -32.58 0.99
C SER A 40 -32.17 -31.22 1.56
N ARG A 41 -30.96 -30.76 1.19
CA ARG A 41 -30.53 -29.38 1.46
C ARG A 41 -31.56 -28.44 0.86
N THR A 42 -32.13 -27.57 1.68
CA THR A 42 -33.01 -26.52 1.18
C THR A 42 -32.20 -25.56 0.30
N PRO A 43 -32.83 -24.90 -0.70
CA PRO A 43 -32.14 -23.92 -1.54
C PRO A 43 -31.48 -22.81 -0.71
N VAL A 44 -32.05 -22.48 0.45
CA VAL A 44 -31.49 -21.52 1.41
C VAL A 44 -30.16 -22.00 1.99
N GLN A 45 -30.06 -23.27 2.40
CA GLN A 45 -28.81 -23.83 2.94
C GLN A 45 -27.71 -23.93 1.88
N ALA A 46 -28.09 -24.16 0.61
CA ALA A 46 -27.15 -24.13 -0.51
C ALA A 46 -26.60 -22.72 -0.77
N GLU A 47 -27.45 -21.69 -0.68
CA GLU A 47 -27.01 -20.29 -0.90
C GLU A 47 -26.14 -19.78 0.25
N ILE A 48 -26.47 -20.11 1.51
CA ILE A 48 -25.63 -19.79 2.67
C ILE A 48 -24.24 -20.44 2.52
N ALA A 49 -24.18 -21.72 2.16
CA ALA A 49 -22.91 -22.40 1.94
C ALA A 49 -22.09 -21.77 0.79
N ARG A 50 -22.76 -21.19 -0.22
CA ARG A 50 -22.13 -20.51 -1.35
C ARG A 50 -21.60 -19.12 -0.96
N LEU A 51 -22.32 -18.40 -0.10
CA LEU A 51 -21.94 -17.06 0.37
C LEU A 51 -20.72 -17.09 1.30
N PHE A 52 -20.53 -18.19 2.04
CA PHE A 52 -19.46 -18.32 3.03
C PHE A 52 -18.38 -19.35 2.63
N ALA A 53 -18.31 -19.74 1.35
CA ALA A 53 -17.27 -20.64 0.87
C ALA A 53 -15.90 -19.93 0.86
N PRO A 54 -14.82 -20.53 1.38
CA PRO A 54 -13.48 -19.97 1.30
C PRO A 54 -13.03 -19.85 -0.17
N TYR A 55 -12.24 -18.82 -0.48
CA TYR A 55 -11.72 -18.51 -1.83
C TYR A 55 -10.67 -19.51 -2.37
N ASN A 56 -10.74 -20.80 -2.03
CA ASN A 56 -9.79 -21.79 -2.53
C ASN A 56 -10.49 -23.06 -2.99
N GLY A 57 -10.56 -23.26 -4.31
CA GLY A 57 -11.05 -24.50 -4.90
C GLY A 57 -11.52 -24.33 -6.33
N GLY A 58 -10.58 -24.41 -7.28
CA GLY A 58 -10.92 -24.67 -8.68
C GLY A 58 -11.72 -25.97 -8.79
N GLY A 59 -12.89 -25.88 -9.44
CA GLY A 59 -13.79 -26.99 -9.68
C GLY A 59 -14.48 -26.78 -11.02
N ALA A 60 -14.20 -27.70 -11.94
CA ALA A 60 -14.60 -27.70 -13.33
C ALA A 60 -16.13 -27.77 -13.54
N ASN A 61 -16.51 -27.41 -14.77
CA ASN A 61 -17.80 -27.61 -15.44
C ASN A 61 -18.98 -26.72 -15.02
N ARG A 62 -19.10 -25.58 -15.71
CA ARG A 62 -20.36 -25.11 -16.30
C ARG A 62 -20.10 -24.20 -17.50
N GLY A 63 -20.42 -24.71 -18.70
CA GLY A 63 -20.75 -23.92 -19.86
C GLY A 63 -19.62 -23.60 -20.84
N ASN A 64 -19.58 -24.35 -21.94
CA ASN A 64 -18.97 -23.94 -23.20
C ASN A 64 -19.52 -22.58 -23.66
N ARG A 65 -18.81 -21.50 -23.33
CA ARG A 65 -18.67 -20.36 -24.22
C ARG A 65 -17.18 -20.20 -24.42
N ALA A 66 -16.72 -20.40 -25.65
CA ALA A 66 -15.38 -20.05 -26.08
C ALA A 66 -15.17 -18.56 -25.77
N ARG A 67 -14.67 -18.27 -24.57
CA ARG A 67 -14.06 -16.98 -24.27
C ARG A 67 -12.83 -16.96 -25.14
N ARG A 68 -12.89 -16.16 -26.22
CA ARG A 68 -11.68 -15.62 -26.84
C ARG A 68 -10.72 -15.26 -25.70
N PRO A 69 -9.44 -15.64 -25.75
CA PRO A 69 -8.49 -15.09 -24.81
C PRO A 69 -8.47 -13.59 -25.09
N ALA A 70 -9.26 -12.82 -24.34
CA ALA A 70 -8.94 -11.44 -24.13
C ALA A 70 -7.53 -11.51 -23.58
N VAL A 71 -6.57 -11.01 -24.35
CA VAL A 71 -5.27 -10.65 -23.80
C VAL A 71 -5.63 -9.65 -22.70
N GLN A 72 -5.84 -10.15 -21.49
CA GLN A 72 -5.86 -9.33 -20.32
C GLN A 72 -4.40 -8.91 -20.19
N ILE A 73 -4.07 -7.83 -20.91
CA ILE A 73 -2.99 -6.96 -20.50
C ILE A 73 -3.48 -6.48 -19.14
N SER A 74 -3.18 -7.27 -18.11
CA SER A 74 -3.22 -6.81 -16.73
C SER A 74 -2.29 -5.62 -16.76
N ARG A 75 -2.87 -4.42 -16.89
CA ARG A 75 -2.15 -3.18 -16.68
C ARG A 75 -1.76 -3.25 -15.21
N ARG A 76 -0.59 -3.82 -14.94
CA ARG A 76 -0.05 -4.00 -13.59
C ARG A 76 0.28 -2.61 -13.08
N SER A 77 -0.70 -1.95 -12.47
CA SER A 77 -0.46 -0.71 -11.77
C SER A 77 0.42 -0.97 -10.55
N TYR A 78 1.24 0.01 -10.21
CA TYR A 78 1.97 0.06 -8.96
C TYR A 78 1.39 1.21 -8.14
N THR A 79 0.62 0.88 -7.12
CA THR A 79 0.05 1.87 -6.20
C THR A 79 0.84 1.85 -4.90
N HIS A 80 1.37 3.01 -4.50
CA HIS A 80 2.19 3.08 -3.30
C HIS A 80 2.10 4.44 -2.61
N THR A 81 2.38 4.45 -1.31
CA THR A 81 2.48 5.67 -0.52
C THR A 81 3.91 6.17 -0.60
N VAL A 82 4.06 7.42 -1.04
CA VAL A 82 5.34 8.11 -1.12
C VAL A 82 5.29 9.37 -0.26
N CYS A 83 6.42 9.82 0.27
CA CYS A 83 6.52 11.06 1.04
C CYS A 83 7.67 11.92 0.52
N CYS A 84 7.36 13.04 -0.12
CA CYS A 84 8.35 13.97 -0.63
C CYS A 84 8.85 14.91 0.47
N LEU A 85 10.15 14.92 0.70
CA LEU A 85 10.87 15.74 1.67
C LEU A 85 11.47 16.94 0.95
N ALA A 86 11.57 18.07 1.65
CA ALA A 86 12.17 19.28 1.11
C ALA A 86 13.70 19.29 1.19
N GLU A 87 14.28 18.74 2.26
CA GLU A 87 15.72 18.84 2.51
C GLU A 87 16.51 17.72 1.79
N HIS A 88 17.55 18.08 1.02
CA HIS A 88 18.39 17.14 0.26
C HIS A 88 19.22 16.19 1.13
N LYS A 89 19.48 16.59 2.38
CA LYS A 89 20.20 15.79 3.38
C LYS A 89 19.28 15.05 4.35
N ALA A 90 17.96 15.13 4.16
CA ALA A 90 17.02 14.49 5.07
C ALA A 90 17.31 12.99 5.23
N ASP A 91 17.49 12.56 6.47
CA ASP A 91 17.79 11.19 6.88
C ASP A 91 16.80 10.67 7.94
N LYS A 92 15.74 11.44 8.22
CA LYS A 92 14.74 11.13 9.24
C LYS A 92 13.32 11.33 8.75
N VAL A 93 12.42 10.51 9.28
CA VAL A 93 10.98 10.61 9.07
C VAL A 93 10.50 11.95 9.65
N PRO A 94 9.79 12.78 8.85
CA PRO A 94 9.30 14.08 9.28
C PRO A 94 8.38 13.96 10.50
N ASN A 95 8.45 14.94 11.39
CA ASN A 95 7.53 15.04 12.53
C ASN A 95 6.15 15.52 12.07
N THR A 96 5.17 15.50 12.97
CA THR A 96 3.77 15.82 12.61
C THR A 96 3.62 17.24 12.06
N THR A 97 4.33 18.22 12.65
CA THR A 97 4.30 19.62 12.19
C THR A 97 4.90 19.75 10.79
N LEU A 98 6.12 19.23 10.60
CA LEU A 98 6.81 19.30 9.32
C LEU A 98 6.08 18.50 8.23
N LYS A 99 5.38 17.41 8.58
CA LYS A 99 4.47 16.71 7.65
C LYS A 99 3.34 17.63 7.16
N ALA A 100 2.76 18.43 8.06
CA ALA A 100 1.69 19.35 7.69
C ALA A 100 2.21 20.48 6.80
N ASP A 101 3.39 21.03 7.12
CA ASP A 101 4.03 22.08 6.32
C ASP A 101 4.37 21.56 4.91
N LEU A 102 5.01 20.39 4.81
CA LEU A 102 5.30 19.76 3.52
C LEU A 102 4.04 19.56 2.68
N LEU A 103 2.94 19.08 3.29
CA LEU A 103 1.68 18.89 2.59
C LEU A 103 1.07 20.22 2.11
N ALA A 104 1.17 21.28 2.91
CA ALA A 104 0.70 22.62 2.54
C ALA A 104 1.47 23.21 1.35
N SER A 105 2.74 22.83 1.17
CA SER A 105 3.60 23.32 0.10
C SER A 105 3.56 22.47 -1.17
N GLY A 106 2.66 21.48 -1.25
CA GLY A 106 2.54 20.54 -2.37
C GLY A 106 3.59 19.43 -2.36
N LEU A 107 4.27 19.22 -1.23
CA LEU A 107 5.17 18.10 -0.97
C LEU A 107 4.47 17.10 -0.01
N GLY A 108 5.24 16.31 0.73
CA GLY A 108 4.70 15.45 1.79
C GLY A 108 4.12 14.13 1.27
N GLU A 109 3.26 13.53 2.09
CA GLU A 109 2.77 12.16 1.88
C GLU A 109 1.63 12.11 0.85
N GLN A 110 1.83 11.36 -0.23
CA GLN A 110 0.84 11.15 -1.28
C GLN A 110 0.76 9.67 -1.65
N LYS A 111 -0.46 9.17 -1.85
CA LYS A 111 -0.68 7.85 -2.44
C LYS A 111 -0.75 7.99 -3.94
N ILE A 112 0.23 7.43 -4.64
CA ILE A 112 0.36 7.52 -6.10
C ILE A 112 0.07 6.17 -6.74
N THR A 113 -0.57 6.20 -7.92
CA THR A 113 -0.75 5.02 -8.76
C THR A 113 0.00 5.24 -10.07
N ILE A 114 0.96 4.37 -10.35
CA ILE A 114 1.79 4.42 -11.53
C ILE A 114 1.38 3.28 -12.46
N THR A 115 1.14 3.61 -13.72
CA THR A 115 0.83 2.63 -14.78
C THR A 115 1.78 2.85 -15.94
N GLY A 116 2.29 1.79 -16.54
CA GLY A 116 3.20 1.91 -17.67
C GLY A 116 4.09 0.69 -17.81
N ASN A 117 5.21 0.86 -18.51
CA ASN A 117 6.24 -0.14 -18.62
C ASN A 117 7.04 -0.22 -17.31
N ASP A 118 7.14 -1.43 -16.73
CA ASP A 118 7.81 -1.64 -15.44
C ASP A 118 9.34 -1.51 -15.53
N THR A 119 9.93 -1.62 -16.73
CA THR A 119 11.39 -1.54 -16.93
C THR A 119 11.88 -0.16 -17.33
N ASP A 120 10.99 0.76 -17.68
CA ASP A 120 11.35 2.11 -18.11
C ASP A 120 11.46 3.05 -16.89
N PRO A 121 12.65 3.60 -16.59
CA PRO A 121 12.84 4.50 -15.45
C PRO A 121 12.11 5.84 -15.63
N MET A 122 11.80 6.24 -16.87
CA MET A 122 11.08 7.48 -17.14
C MET A 122 9.61 7.40 -16.71
N VAL A 123 9.01 6.20 -16.66
CA VAL A 123 7.63 6.01 -16.18
C VAL A 123 7.51 6.44 -14.72
N LEU A 124 8.45 6.04 -13.86
CA LEU A 124 8.47 6.46 -12.46
C LEU A 124 8.84 7.93 -12.34
N THR A 125 9.91 8.35 -13.02
CA THR A 125 10.42 9.74 -12.95
C THR A 125 9.35 10.75 -13.34
N ASN A 126 8.72 10.57 -14.51
CA ASN A 126 7.68 11.48 -14.98
C ASN A 126 6.49 11.51 -14.02
N LYS A 127 6.09 10.36 -13.46
CA LYS A 127 4.98 10.33 -12.52
C LYS A 127 5.29 11.03 -11.20
N LEU A 128 6.54 10.94 -10.72
CA LEU A 128 6.96 11.69 -9.54
C LEU A 128 7.02 13.20 -9.80
N MET A 129 7.52 13.63 -10.96
CA MET A 129 7.54 15.05 -11.33
C MET A 129 6.15 15.63 -11.59
N GLU A 130 5.20 14.81 -12.06
CA GLU A 130 3.79 15.19 -12.19
C GLU A 130 3.14 15.42 -10.82
N VAL A 131 3.41 14.54 -9.85
CA VAL A 131 2.81 14.60 -8.50
C VAL A 131 3.51 15.63 -7.62
N PHE A 132 4.82 15.79 -7.75
CA PHE A 132 5.64 16.74 -6.98
C PHE A 132 6.42 17.65 -7.95
N PRO A 133 5.79 18.67 -8.55
CA PRO A 133 6.44 19.52 -9.55
C PRO A 133 7.73 20.19 -9.06
N LYS A 134 7.78 20.62 -7.79
CA LYS A 134 8.95 21.22 -7.14
C LYS A 134 10.20 20.32 -7.17
N LEU A 135 10.04 19.00 -7.33
CA LEU A 135 11.16 18.07 -7.39
C LEU A 135 12.08 18.30 -8.60
N GLN A 136 11.57 18.95 -9.64
CA GLN A 136 12.36 19.35 -10.83
C GLN A 136 13.48 20.33 -10.45
N ASP A 137 13.24 21.18 -9.47
CA ASP A 137 14.21 22.17 -8.99
C ASP A 137 15.25 21.54 -8.04
N GLY A 138 15.04 20.30 -7.62
CA GLY A 138 15.93 19.59 -6.70
C GLY A 138 17.20 19.02 -7.33
N GLY A 139 17.38 19.16 -8.65
CA GLY A 139 18.53 18.61 -9.38
C GLY A 139 18.54 17.08 -9.46
N GLY A 140 17.36 16.47 -9.41
CA GLY A 140 17.16 15.03 -9.29
C GLY A 140 16.64 14.64 -7.91
N PHE A 141 16.50 13.32 -7.68
CA PHE A 141 15.96 12.79 -6.43
C PHE A 141 16.56 11.45 -6.05
N GLU A 142 16.49 11.13 -4.78
CA GLU A 142 16.81 9.81 -4.24
C GLU A 142 15.61 9.24 -3.50
N LEU A 143 15.50 7.91 -3.51
CA LEU A 143 14.51 7.19 -2.74
C LEU A 143 15.13 6.70 -1.44
N LEU A 144 14.38 6.79 -0.35
CA LEU A 144 14.77 6.28 0.96
C LEU A 144 13.69 5.37 1.51
N LYS A 145 14.12 4.47 2.39
CA LYS A 145 13.25 3.59 3.17
C LYS A 145 13.61 3.70 4.65
N ILE A 146 12.67 3.31 5.51
CA ILE A 146 12.96 3.21 6.94
C ILE A 146 14.08 2.18 7.15
N SER A 147 15.07 2.56 7.95
CA SER A 147 16.17 1.70 8.37
C SER A 147 16.02 1.29 9.83
N GLY A 148 16.24 0.00 10.12
CA GLY A 148 16.10 -0.56 11.46
C GLY A 148 14.70 -1.13 11.73
N SER A 149 14.23 -1.03 12.97
CA SER A 149 12.94 -1.59 13.39
C SER A 149 11.74 -0.78 12.86
N THR A 150 10.54 -1.36 12.94
CA THR A 150 9.28 -0.73 12.52
C THR A 150 8.98 0.61 13.21
N ARG A 151 9.58 0.88 14.38
CA ARG A 151 9.42 2.16 15.10
C ARG A 151 10.55 3.16 14.81
N SER A 152 11.52 2.79 13.99
CA SER A 152 12.62 3.66 13.62
C SER A 152 12.10 4.86 12.84
N ARG A 153 12.72 6.00 13.10
CA ARG A 153 12.53 7.22 12.30
C ARG A 153 13.72 7.50 11.40
N ASN A 154 14.72 6.63 11.35
CA ASN A 154 15.88 6.80 10.50
C ASN A 154 15.55 6.31 9.09
N LEU A 155 15.97 7.08 8.10
CA LEU A 155 15.87 6.76 6.69
C LEU A 155 17.24 6.33 6.18
N ALA A 156 17.26 5.28 5.38
CA ALA A 156 18.44 4.89 4.61
C ALA A 156 18.13 5.00 3.13
N LEU A 157 19.16 5.34 2.36
CA LEU A 157 19.09 5.36 0.91
C LEU A 157 18.69 3.98 0.39
N LEU A 158 17.71 3.98 -0.49
CA LEU A 158 17.45 2.87 -1.38
C LEU A 158 18.46 2.99 -2.53
N PRO A 159 19.38 2.03 -2.73
CA PRO A 159 20.42 2.15 -3.74
C PRO A 159 19.82 2.35 -5.14
N CYS A 160 20.30 3.35 -5.88
CA CYS A 160 19.87 3.56 -7.25
C CYS A 160 20.56 2.54 -8.18
N PRO A 161 19.81 1.71 -8.94
CA PRO A 161 20.39 0.88 -9.98
C PRO A 161 21.06 1.75 -11.07
N SER A 162 22.02 1.20 -11.80
CA SER A 162 22.67 1.90 -12.93
C SER A 162 21.69 2.29 -14.05
N SER A 163 20.57 1.58 -14.16
CA SER A 163 19.47 1.89 -15.08
C SER A 163 18.50 2.95 -14.54
N GLY A 164 18.72 3.47 -13.33
CA GLY A 164 17.75 4.29 -12.60
C GLY A 164 16.68 3.46 -11.89
N TYR A 165 15.82 4.14 -11.12
CA TYR A 165 14.70 3.50 -10.43
C TYR A 165 13.59 3.11 -11.42
N THR A 166 13.21 1.84 -11.40
CA THR A 166 12.13 1.29 -12.23
C THR A 166 11.04 0.69 -11.34
N LEU A 167 9.82 0.50 -11.88
CA LEU A 167 8.77 -0.17 -11.11
C LEU A 167 9.11 -1.64 -10.84
N ALA A 168 9.81 -2.30 -11.76
CA ALA A 168 10.33 -3.64 -11.55
C ALA A 168 11.27 -3.69 -10.32
N TYR A 169 12.17 -2.72 -10.20
CA TYR A 169 13.06 -2.59 -9.04
C TYR A 169 12.27 -2.35 -7.75
N LEU A 170 11.31 -1.41 -7.72
CA LEU A 170 10.52 -1.13 -6.51
C LEU A 170 9.60 -2.29 -6.08
N LYS A 171 9.21 -3.15 -7.02
CA LYS A 171 8.42 -4.35 -6.76
C LYS A 171 9.28 -5.53 -6.30
N ASP A 172 10.60 -5.48 -6.50
CA ASP A 172 11.50 -6.57 -6.14
C ASP A 172 11.52 -6.74 -4.60
N PRO A 173 11.18 -7.93 -4.08
CA PRO A 173 11.27 -8.24 -2.65
C PRO A 173 12.65 -7.95 -2.02
N SER A 174 13.73 -7.98 -2.81
CA SER A 174 15.09 -7.67 -2.35
C SER A 174 15.22 -6.25 -1.81
N THR A 175 14.39 -5.31 -2.28
CA THR A 175 14.38 -3.92 -1.81
C THR A 175 13.77 -3.77 -0.42
N MET A 176 13.00 -4.76 0.06
CA MET A 176 12.30 -4.77 1.36
C MET A 176 11.36 -3.58 1.57
N ILE A 177 10.82 -2.99 0.49
CA ILE A 177 9.87 -1.87 0.57
C ILE A 177 8.48 -2.40 0.97
N GLY A 178 7.97 -3.38 0.23
CA GLY A 178 6.65 -3.97 0.48
C GLY A 178 5.54 -2.92 0.50
N GLN A 179 4.95 -2.69 1.68
CA GLN A 179 3.90 -1.70 1.91
C GLN A 179 4.40 -0.46 2.66
N ALA A 180 5.68 -0.38 3.00
CA ALA A 180 6.25 0.74 3.75
C ALA A 180 6.33 2.00 2.87
N THR A 181 6.12 3.18 3.45
CA THR A 181 6.25 4.45 2.73
C THR A 181 7.64 4.61 2.13
N ILE A 182 7.71 4.93 0.84
CA ILE A 182 8.95 5.38 0.20
C ILE A 182 9.11 6.88 0.47
N TYR A 183 10.26 7.30 0.96
CA TYR A 183 10.57 8.71 1.11
C TYR A 183 11.36 9.17 -0.11
N ILE A 184 11.10 10.39 -0.55
CA ILE A 184 11.78 11.02 -1.69
C ILE A 184 12.46 12.27 -1.14
N ARG A 185 13.73 12.48 -1.44
CA ARG A 185 14.41 13.75 -1.17
C ARG A 185 15.08 14.27 -2.44
N PRO A 186 15.22 15.59 -2.60
CA PRO A 186 15.98 16.14 -3.72
C PRO A 186 17.47 15.76 -3.61
N LEU A 187 18.17 15.72 -4.74
CA LEU A 187 19.55 15.23 -4.77
C LEU A 187 20.58 16.35 -4.54
N GLN A 188 20.34 17.54 -5.09
CA GLN A 188 21.37 18.59 -5.17
C GLN A 188 21.09 19.79 -4.27
N GLN A 189 19.82 20.15 -4.04
CA GLN A 189 19.45 21.31 -3.23
C GLN A 189 18.10 21.13 -2.53
N ASP A 190 17.85 21.95 -1.51
CA ASP A 190 16.58 21.95 -0.79
C ASP A 190 15.46 22.54 -1.63
N LEU A 191 14.24 22.04 -1.44
CA LEU A 191 13.03 22.57 -2.06
C LEU A 191 12.38 23.62 -1.14
N PRO A 192 11.76 24.67 -1.70
CA PRO A 192 11.04 25.66 -0.91
C PRO A 192 9.78 25.03 -0.28
N ILE A 193 9.68 25.14 1.05
CA ILE A 193 8.48 24.78 1.85
C ILE A 193 7.53 25.98 1.95
N ASP A 194 7.84 27.11 1.32
CA ASP A 194 6.91 28.23 1.32
C ASP A 194 5.56 27.75 0.76
N CYS A 195 4.51 27.94 1.56
CA CYS A 195 3.14 27.69 1.13
C CYS A 195 2.97 28.46 -0.16
N GLU A 196 2.52 27.80 -1.23
CA GLU A 196 2.17 28.52 -2.45
C GLU A 196 1.03 29.49 -2.07
N GLU A 197 1.36 30.75 -1.81
CA GLU A 197 0.39 31.81 -1.53
C GLU A 197 -0.57 32.03 -2.72
N GLY A 198 -0.34 31.35 -3.85
CA GLY A 198 -1.11 31.43 -5.09
C GLY A 198 -2.34 30.52 -5.18
N SER A 199 -2.87 30.02 -4.07
CA SER A 199 -4.01 29.10 -4.11
C SER A 199 -4.79 29.07 -2.79
N HIS A 200 -5.24 30.24 -2.31
CA HIS A 200 -6.60 30.30 -1.77
C HIS A 200 -7.58 30.10 -2.95
N HIS A 201 -7.49 28.97 -3.63
CA HIS A 201 -8.56 28.56 -4.53
C HIS A 201 -9.71 28.23 -3.60
N ALA A 202 -10.69 29.11 -3.53
CA ALA A 202 -12.11 28.77 -3.56
C ALA A 202 -12.32 27.26 -3.77
N SER A 203 -12.31 26.52 -2.67
CA SER A 203 -12.44 25.07 -2.67
C SER A 203 -13.76 24.67 -2.01
N GLY A 204 -14.36 23.62 -2.55
CA GLY A 204 -15.69 23.18 -2.19
C GLY A 204 -16.78 23.83 -3.06
N PRO A 205 -18.03 23.39 -2.90
CA PRO A 205 -19.15 23.90 -3.68
C PRO A 205 -19.42 25.37 -3.36
N ASP A 206 -19.88 26.11 -4.36
CA ASP A 206 -20.44 27.44 -4.16
C ASP A 206 -21.76 27.33 -3.39
N ILE A 207 -21.86 28.08 -2.30
CA ILE A 207 -23.05 28.17 -1.46
C ILE A 207 -23.54 29.63 -1.41
N PRO A 208 -24.87 29.86 -1.46
CA PRO A 208 -25.39 31.21 -1.40
C PRO A 208 -25.19 31.81 -0.01
N CYS A 209 -24.70 33.05 0.05
CA CYS A 209 -24.69 33.82 1.29
C CYS A 209 -26.11 34.28 1.63
N LEU A 210 -26.61 33.99 2.83
CA LEU A 210 -27.96 34.39 3.25
C LEU A 210 -28.15 35.91 3.43
N THR A 211 -27.06 36.69 3.42
CA THR A 211 -27.09 38.15 3.65
C THR A 211 -27.01 38.96 2.34
N CYS A 212 -26.32 38.46 1.32
CA CYS A 212 -26.14 39.18 0.06
C CYS A 212 -26.46 38.34 -1.19
N GLU A 213 -26.90 37.09 -1.00
CA GLU A 213 -27.28 36.11 -2.02
C GLU A 213 -26.19 35.73 -3.03
N LYS A 214 -24.98 36.28 -2.89
CA LYS A 214 -23.84 35.90 -3.73
C LYS A 214 -23.47 34.45 -3.48
N ALA A 215 -23.21 33.73 -4.57
CA ALA A 215 -22.58 32.43 -4.55
C ALA A 215 -21.13 32.60 -4.08
N VAL A 216 -20.79 31.98 -2.95
CA VAL A 216 -19.45 32.05 -2.35
C VAL A 216 -18.95 30.62 -2.13
N PRO A 217 -17.71 30.31 -2.48
CA PRO A 217 -17.09 29.01 -2.22
C PRO A 217 -17.17 28.65 -0.73
N PHE A 218 -17.50 27.39 -0.41
CA PHE A 218 -17.64 26.93 0.97
C PHE A 218 -16.44 27.29 1.87
N SER A 219 -15.22 27.15 1.35
CA SER A 219 -13.98 27.49 2.05
C SER A 219 -13.86 28.98 2.41
N GLU A 220 -14.46 29.88 1.64
CA GLU A 220 -14.36 31.33 1.81
C GLU A 220 -15.54 31.94 2.58
N MET A 221 -16.65 31.20 2.73
CA MET A 221 -17.88 31.71 3.36
C MET A 221 -17.63 32.30 4.77
N LYS A 222 -16.70 31.73 5.55
CA LYS A 222 -16.34 32.28 6.87
C LYS A 222 -15.71 33.66 6.76
N VAL A 223 -14.79 33.86 5.82
CA VAL A 223 -14.11 35.14 5.58
C VAL A 223 -15.09 36.14 4.99
N HIS A 224 -15.87 35.72 3.99
CA HIS A 224 -16.94 36.52 3.40
C HIS A 224 -17.91 37.07 4.45
N ARG A 225 -18.35 36.25 5.42
CA ARG A 225 -19.24 36.69 6.51
C ARG A 225 -18.66 37.80 7.38
N LEU A 226 -17.34 37.93 7.49
CA LEU A 226 -16.71 38.99 8.29
C LEU A 226 -16.81 40.37 7.61
N SER A 227 -16.95 40.40 6.28
CA SER A 227 -17.01 41.63 5.47
C SER A 227 -18.32 41.80 4.70
N CYS A 228 -19.29 40.92 4.91
CA CYS A 228 -20.56 40.94 4.18
C CYS A 228 -21.49 42.00 4.76
N ASN A 229 -21.70 43.09 4.02
CA ASN A 229 -22.48 44.25 4.46
C ASN A 229 -23.91 44.31 3.87
N GLY A 230 -24.40 43.26 3.22
CA GLY A 230 -25.79 43.15 2.78
C GLY A 230 -26.31 44.29 1.89
N MET A 231 -25.45 45.01 1.16
CA MET A 231 -25.93 46.08 0.27
C MET A 231 -26.50 45.49 -1.01
N GLU A 232 -27.83 45.58 -1.09
CA GLU A 232 -28.75 45.12 -2.12
C GLU A 232 -28.39 45.65 -3.52
N ALA A 233 -28.52 44.79 -4.53
CA ALA A 233 -28.64 45.21 -5.92
C ALA A 233 -30.14 45.43 -6.22
N TYR A 234 -30.49 46.68 -6.51
CA TYR A 234 -31.80 47.11 -7.00
C TYR A 234 -31.96 46.75 -8.49
#